data_AF-A0A6J4U2P0-F1
#
_entry.id   AF-A0A6J4U2P0-F1
#
_cell.length_a   1.000
_cell.length_b   1.000
_cell.length_c   1.000
_cell.angle_alpha   90.00
_cell.angle_beta   90.00
_cell.angle_gamma   90.00
#
_symmetry.space_group_name_H-M   'P 1'
#
loop_
_entity.id
_entity.type
_entity.pdbx_description
1 polymer ?
#
loop_
_entity_poly.entity_id
_entity_poly.type
_entity_poly.pdbx_seq_one_letter_code
_entity_poly.pdbx_strand_id
1 'polypeptide(L)'
;MEVERLADGLWRWTTSAPAAAGCPPGRAASVYLETADAVLLFDPAVPAAGSVEAERFWRALDADVARLARPVVVLLTRPRHARDTAAVVSRYAGVTVRSPGWSTDAAVPFGAHRFDPGETLPGGVGAHVVRSAGGEAAYELPGGAALVVGDVVPPRGATSGSTVERILPAHGPPFATMVSATGS
;
A
#
# COMPACT_ATOMS: atom_id res chain seq x y z
N MET A 1 -10.11 13.84 -5.42
CA MET A 1 -8.92 12.96 -5.29
C MET A 1 -7.65 13.77 -5.56
N GLU A 2 -6.58 13.52 -4.83
CA GLU A 2 -5.25 14.10 -5.09
C GLU A 2 -4.26 12.99 -5.44
N VAL A 3 -3.49 13.17 -6.52
CA VAL A 3 -2.57 12.18 -7.07
C VAL A 3 -1.19 12.80 -7.19
N GLU A 4 -0.16 12.07 -6.77
CA GLU A 4 1.23 12.50 -6.76
C GLU A 4 2.10 11.41 -7.39
N ARG A 5 2.89 11.80 -8.40
CA ARG A 5 3.98 10.95 -8.91
C ARG A 5 5.18 11.13 -8.01
N LEU A 6 5.62 10.05 -7.36
CA LEU A 6 6.75 10.07 -6.45
C LEU A 6 8.07 9.71 -7.14
N ALA A 7 7.99 8.80 -8.11
CA ALA A 7 9.08 8.39 -9.00
C ALA A 7 8.48 7.70 -10.25
N ASP A 8 9.33 7.22 -11.15
CA ASP A 8 8.91 6.40 -12.29
C ASP A 8 8.27 5.11 -11.80
N GLY A 9 7.03 4.86 -12.22
CA GLY A 9 6.24 3.70 -11.78
C GLY A 9 5.82 3.73 -10.31
N LEU A 10 6.06 4.81 -9.55
CA LEU A 10 5.64 4.95 -8.15
C LEU A 10 4.72 6.15 -7.97
N TRP A 11 3.50 5.87 -7.56
CA TRP A 11 2.46 6.88 -7.38
C TRP A 11 1.80 6.73 -6.02
N ARG A 12 1.35 7.87 -5.51
CA ARG A 12 0.50 7.93 -4.32
C ARG A 12 -0.75 8.69 -4.67
N TRP A 13 -1.87 8.28 -4.10
CA TRP A 13 -3.07 9.09 -4.15
C TRP A 13 -3.75 9.11 -2.79
N THR A 14 -4.58 10.12 -2.63
CA THR A 14 -5.50 10.24 -1.50
C THR A 14 -6.88 10.58 -1.99
N THR A 15 -7.88 9.94 -1.39
CA THR A 15 -9.28 10.18 -1.70
C THR A 15 -10.10 10.23 -0.43
N SER A 16 -11.22 10.95 -0.49
CA SER A 16 -12.27 10.83 0.52
C SER A 16 -12.80 9.40 0.49
N ALA A 17 -12.89 8.80 1.66
CA ALA A 17 -13.31 7.42 1.81
C ALA A 17 -14.37 7.32 2.92
N PRO A 18 -15.46 6.56 2.69
CA PRO A 18 -16.48 6.34 3.70
C PRO A 18 -15.90 5.55 4.87
N ALA A 19 -16.65 5.51 5.98
CA ALA A 19 -16.32 4.63 7.09
C ALA A 19 -16.28 3.17 6.60
N ALA A 20 -15.32 2.40 7.12
CA ALA A 20 -15.21 0.97 6.92
C ALA A 20 -15.10 0.26 8.27
N ALA A 21 -15.18 -1.06 8.29
CA ALA A 21 -15.12 -1.84 9.53
C ALA A 21 -13.82 -1.52 10.32
N GLY A 22 -13.97 -0.81 11.44
CA GLY A 22 -12.83 -0.39 12.28
C GLY A 22 -11.99 0.77 11.73
N CYS A 23 -12.44 1.47 10.68
CA CYS A 23 -11.76 2.64 10.13
C CYS A 23 -12.75 3.81 9.93
N PRO A 24 -12.55 4.97 10.60
CA PRO A 24 -13.46 6.10 10.51
C PRO A 24 -13.51 6.68 9.07
N PRO A 25 -14.57 7.44 8.74
CA PRO A 25 -14.60 8.19 7.48
C PRO A 25 -13.48 9.23 7.49
N GLY A 26 -12.90 9.51 6.32
CA GLY A 26 -11.81 10.47 6.22
C GLY A 26 -11.05 10.37 4.91
N ARG A 27 -9.86 10.95 4.88
CA ARG A 27 -8.94 10.79 3.75
C ARG A 27 -8.09 9.54 3.96
N ALA A 28 -8.17 8.62 3.01
CA ALA A 28 -7.32 7.45 2.93
C ALA A 28 -6.26 7.69 1.86
N ALA A 29 -5.04 7.21 2.12
CA ALA A 29 -3.95 7.19 1.17
C ALA A 29 -3.68 5.76 0.68
N SER A 30 -3.28 5.65 -0.58
CA SER A 30 -2.87 4.40 -1.18
C SER A 30 -1.66 4.63 -2.05
N VAL A 31 -0.90 3.55 -2.28
CA VAL A 31 0.31 3.58 -3.10
C VAL A 31 0.18 2.59 -4.25
N TYR A 32 0.69 2.98 -5.41
CA TYR A 32 0.78 2.18 -6.61
C TYR A 32 2.26 2.04 -6.97
N LEU A 33 2.70 0.82 -7.25
CA LEU A 33 4.08 0.54 -7.66
C LEU A 33 4.10 -0.42 -8.85
N GLU A 34 4.77 -0.01 -9.93
CA GLU A 34 5.17 -0.87 -11.04
C GLU A 34 6.45 -1.61 -10.68
N THR A 35 6.42 -2.93 -10.79
CA THR A 35 7.60 -3.79 -10.58
C THR A 35 7.75 -4.74 -11.75
N ALA A 36 8.92 -5.35 -11.91
CA ALA A 36 9.22 -6.21 -13.07
C ALA A 36 8.23 -7.38 -13.25
N ASP A 37 7.61 -7.83 -12.17
CA ASP A 37 6.75 -9.01 -12.07
C ASP A 37 5.30 -8.70 -11.64
N ALA A 38 5.00 -7.50 -11.11
CA ALA A 38 3.64 -7.18 -10.63
C ALA A 38 3.26 -5.68 -10.73
N VAL A 39 1.95 -5.43 -10.74
CA VAL A 39 1.33 -4.16 -10.37
C VAL A 39 0.92 -4.24 -8.91
N LEU A 40 1.55 -3.45 -8.05
CA LEU A 40 1.28 -3.47 -6.61
C LEU A 40 0.37 -2.31 -6.21
N LEU A 41 -0.66 -2.63 -5.44
CA LEU A 41 -1.56 -1.66 -4.80
C LEU A 41 -1.49 -1.85 -3.29
N PHE A 42 -1.13 -0.79 -2.57
CA PHE A 42 -1.08 -0.79 -1.11
C PHE A 42 -2.34 -0.13 -0.57
N ASP A 43 -3.10 -0.86 0.25
CA ASP A 43 -4.33 -0.39 0.91
C ASP A 43 -5.26 0.42 -0.02
N PRO A 44 -5.72 -0.16 -1.15
CA PRO A 44 -6.39 0.60 -2.19
C PRO A 44 -7.68 1.26 -1.68
N ALA A 45 -7.75 2.58 -1.88
CA ALA A 45 -8.91 3.43 -1.65
C ALA A 45 -9.36 4.02 -2.97
N VAL A 46 -10.61 3.76 -3.36
CA VAL A 46 -11.15 4.15 -4.67
C VAL A 46 -12.07 5.36 -4.50
N PRO A 47 -12.05 6.35 -5.41
CA PRO A 47 -13.02 7.44 -5.38
C PRO A 47 -14.47 6.94 -5.44
N ALA A 48 -15.41 7.75 -4.94
CA ALA A 48 -16.83 7.37 -4.86
C ALA A 48 -17.36 6.88 -6.22
N ALA A 49 -18.04 5.72 -6.21
CA ALA A 49 -18.58 5.10 -7.42
C ALA A 49 -19.55 6.06 -8.15
N GLY A 50 -19.48 6.06 -9.48
CA GLY A 50 -20.27 6.95 -10.34
C GLY A 50 -19.78 8.41 -10.40
N SER A 51 -18.70 8.76 -9.69
CA SER A 51 -18.08 10.08 -9.84
C SER A 51 -17.15 10.14 -11.06
N VAL A 52 -16.98 11.33 -11.62
CA VAL A 52 -16.00 11.61 -12.68
C VAL A 52 -14.57 11.23 -12.22
N GLU A 53 -14.27 11.38 -10.93
CA GLU A 53 -12.98 10.97 -10.37
C GLU A 53 -12.79 9.46 -10.41
N ALA A 54 -13.83 8.68 -10.08
CA ALA A 54 -13.79 7.22 -10.16
C ALA A 54 -13.60 6.74 -11.60
N GLU A 55 -14.29 7.35 -12.57
CA GLU A 55 -14.10 7.02 -13.99
C GLU A 55 -12.67 7.29 -14.47
N ARG A 56 -12.10 8.43 -14.07
CA ARG A 56 -10.71 8.79 -14.39
C ARG A 56 -9.71 7.84 -13.71
N PHE A 57 -9.92 7.53 -12.43
CA PHE A 57 -9.11 6.59 -11.68
C PHE A 57 -9.07 5.21 -12.36
N TRP A 58 -10.24 4.66 -12.68
CA TRP A 58 -10.33 3.35 -13.29
C TRP A 58 -9.73 3.31 -14.69
N ARG A 59 -10.00 4.33 -15.52
CA ARG A 59 -9.38 4.42 -16.86
C ARG A 59 -7.86 4.43 -16.80
N ALA A 60 -7.27 5.15 -15.84
CA ALA A 60 -5.82 5.20 -15.68
C ALA A 60 -5.28 3.84 -15.24
N LEU A 61 -5.87 3.23 -14.20
CA LEU A 61 -5.43 1.93 -13.71
C LEU A 61 -5.63 0.82 -14.75
N ASP A 62 -6.71 0.83 -15.53
CA ASP A 62 -6.93 -0.11 -16.62
C ASP A 62 -5.83 0.00 -17.68
N ALA A 63 -5.49 1.22 -18.08
CA ALA A 63 -4.46 1.47 -19.09
C ALA A 63 -3.10 0.96 -18.60
N ASP A 64 -2.78 1.15 -17.32
CA ASP A 64 -1.54 0.66 -16.74
C ASP A 64 -1.51 -0.86 -16.59
N VAL A 65 -2.59 -1.48 -16.11
CA VAL A 65 -2.69 -2.95 -16.01
C VAL A 65 -2.59 -3.58 -17.40
N ALA A 66 -3.24 -3.00 -18.42
CA ALA A 66 -3.16 -3.48 -19.79
C ALA A 66 -1.76 -3.29 -20.40
N ARG A 67 -1.14 -2.11 -20.19
CA ARG A 67 0.21 -1.79 -20.67
C ARG A 67 1.27 -2.72 -20.08
N LEU A 68 1.15 -3.02 -18.78
CA LEU A 68 2.13 -3.82 -18.06
C LEU A 68 1.93 -5.31 -18.26
N ALA A 69 0.68 -5.76 -18.47
CA ALA A 69 0.31 -7.16 -18.64
C ALA A 69 0.90 -8.06 -17.53
N ARG A 70 0.92 -7.54 -16.30
CA ARG A 70 1.44 -8.19 -15.09
C ARG A 70 0.31 -8.50 -14.12
N PRO A 71 0.46 -9.51 -13.24
CA PRO A 71 -0.46 -9.73 -12.13
C PRO A 71 -0.67 -8.48 -11.28
N VAL A 72 -1.92 -8.24 -10.87
CA VAL A 72 -2.27 -7.22 -9.88
C VAL A 72 -2.23 -7.85 -8.49
N VAL A 73 -1.46 -7.26 -7.59
CA VAL A 73 -1.32 -7.72 -6.21
C VAL A 73 -1.70 -6.59 -5.27
N VAL A 74 -2.60 -6.87 -4.32
CA VAL A 74 -2.95 -5.97 -3.23
C VAL A 74 -2.17 -6.36 -1.98
N LEU A 75 -1.40 -5.43 -1.43
CA LEU A 75 -0.67 -5.59 -0.18
C LEU A 75 -1.36 -4.75 0.90
N LEU A 76 -1.88 -5.42 1.93
CA LEU A 76 -2.56 -4.76 3.04
C LEU A 76 -1.60 -4.48 4.18
N THR A 77 -1.43 -3.23 4.62
CA THR A 77 -0.63 -2.95 5.83
C THR A 77 -1.27 -3.55 7.09
N ARG A 78 -2.58 -3.75 7.08
CA ARG A 78 -3.34 -4.57 8.04
C ARG A 78 -4.70 -4.98 7.46
N PRO A 79 -5.34 -6.06 7.92
CA PRO A 79 -6.59 -6.54 7.33
C PRO A 79 -7.72 -5.51 7.26
N ARG A 80 -7.87 -4.63 8.26
CA ARG A 80 -8.90 -3.57 8.24
C ARG A 80 -8.69 -2.50 7.15
N HIS A 81 -7.52 -2.45 6.52
CA HIS A 81 -7.25 -1.52 5.41
C HIS A 81 -7.71 -2.04 4.04
N ALA A 82 -8.36 -3.21 3.99
CA ALA A 82 -8.89 -3.78 2.76
C ALA A 82 -10.13 -3.05 2.18
N ARG A 83 -10.27 -1.74 2.43
CA ARG A 83 -11.48 -0.92 2.23
C ARG A 83 -12.11 -1.14 0.86
N ASP A 84 -11.43 -0.72 -0.21
CA ASP A 84 -11.93 -0.83 -1.58
C ASP A 84 -11.21 -1.94 -2.36
N THR A 85 -10.59 -2.88 -1.63
CA THR A 85 -9.97 -4.08 -2.23
C THR A 85 -11.00 -4.91 -2.99
N ALA A 86 -12.25 -4.97 -2.52
CA ALA A 86 -13.35 -5.63 -3.23
C ALA A 86 -13.55 -5.10 -4.66
N ALA A 87 -13.43 -3.79 -4.85
CA ALA A 87 -13.62 -3.15 -6.15
C ALA A 87 -12.50 -3.52 -7.11
N VAL A 88 -11.26 -3.60 -6.63
CA VAL A 88 -10.09 -4.06 -7.41
C VAL A 88 -10.24 -5.54 -7.79
N VAL A 89 -10.59 -6.40 -6.82
CA VAL A 89 -10.79 -7.85 -7.04
C VAL A 89 -11.93 -8.11 -8.01
N SER A 90 -13.00 -7.33 -7.96
CA SER A 90 -14.13 -7.46 -8.89
C SER A 90 -13.79 -6.99 -10.31
N ARG A 91 -12.83 -6.06 -10.43
CA ARG A 91 -12.45 -5.45 -11.71
C ARG A 91 -11.43 -6.27 -12.49
N TYR A 92 -10.46 -6.87 -11.82
CA TYR A 92 -9.37 -7.61 -12.46
C TYR A 92 -9.40 -9.08 -12.07
N ALA A 93 -9.28 -9.96 -13.07
CA ALA A 93 -9.18 -11.39 -12.82
C ALA A 93 -7.82 -11.76 -12.20
N GLY A 94 -7.82 -12.71 -11.26
CA GLY A 94 -6.60 -13.25 -10.68
C GLY A 94 -5.87 -12.33 -9.70
N VAL A 95 -6.53 -11.30 -9.16
CA VAL A 95 -5.94 -10.42 -8.13
C VAL A 95 -5.53 -11.26 -6.92
N THR A 96 -4.26 -11.13 -6.53
CA THR A 96 -3.76 -11.72 -5.28
C THR A 96 -3.85 -10.67 -4.17
N VAL A 97 -4.54 -10.97 -3.08
CA VAL A 97 -4.55 -10.13 -1.89
C VAL A 97 -3.62 -10.75 -0.84
N ARG A 98 -2.67 -9.98 -0.30
CA ARG A 98 -1.74 -10.41 0.75
C ARG A 98 -1.95 -9.58 2.00
N SER A 99 -1.88 -10.24 3.16
CA SER A 99 -2.12 -9.61 4.46
C SER A 99 -1.12 -10.11 5.51
N PRO A 100 -0.66 -9.29 6.46
CA PRO A 100 0.34 -9.71 7.44
C PRO A 100 -0.20 -10.83 8.33
N GLY A 101 0.53 -11.94 8.40
CA GLY A 101 0.17 -13.13 9.17
C GLY A 101 0.17 -12.92 10.68
N TRP A 102 0.87 -11.88 11.15
CA TRP A 102 0.95 -11.48 12.55
C TRP A 102 -0.12 -10.47 12.98
N SER A 103 -0.99 -10.04 12.07
CA SER A 103 -2.13 -9.21 12.47
C SER A 103 -3.11 -10.00 13.33
N THR A 104 -3.57 -9.41 14.42
CA THR A 104 -4.61 -9.98 15.28
C THR A 104 -6.03 -9.69 14.80
N ASP A 105 -6.19 -8.89 13.74
CA ASP A 105 -7.50 -8.66 13.13
C ASP A 105 -8.06 -10.02 12.62
N ALA A 106 -9.20 -10.44 13.19
CA ALA A 106 -9.75 -11.77 12.98
C ALA A 106 -10.25 -12.02 11.55
N ALA A 107 -10.71 -10.98 10.85
CA ALA A 107 -11.17 -11.07 9.48
C ALA A 107 -10.01 -10.90 8.50
N VAL A 108 -9.76 -11.92 7.67
CA VAL A 108 -8.89 -11.81 6.49
C VAL A 108 -9.81 -11.68 5.28
N PRO A 109 -9.95 -10.47 4.71
CA PRO A 109 -10.96 -10.23 3.70
C PRO A 109 -10.55 -10.84 2.36
N PHE A 110 -11.54 -11.22 1.55
CA PHE A 110 -11.36 -11.66 0.16
C PHE A 110 -10.47 -12.90 -0.03
N GLY A 111 -10.37 -13.76 0.99
CA GLY A 111 -9.50 -14.94 0.96
C GLY A 111 -8.02 -14.58 0.88
N ALA A 112 -7.63 -13.39 1.37
CA ALA A 112 -6.25 -12.93 1.28
C ALA A 112 -5.28 -13.96 1.88
N HIS A 113 -4.16 -14.16 1.18
CA HIS A 113 -3.10 -15.04 1.65
C HIS A 113 -2.29 -14.31 2.72
N ARG A 114 -2.28 -14.89 3.92
CA ARG A 114 -1.37 -14.41 4.97
C ARG A 114 0.08 -14.63 4.53
N PHE A 115 0.94 -13.67 4.84
CA PHE A 115 2.38 -13.79 4.65
C PHE A 115 3.09 -13.70 6.00
N ASP A 116 4.20 -14.43 6.11
CA ASP A 116 5.00 -14.46 7.33
C ASP A 116 6.10 -13.37 7.30
N PRO A 117 6.60 -12.94 8.47
CA PRO A 117 7.75 -12.04 8.52
C PRO A 117 8.94 -12.60 7.75
N GLY A 118 9.55 -11.78 6.88
CA GLY A 118 10.70 -12.19 6.07
C GLY A 118 10.35 -12.98 4.79
N GLU A 119 9.06 -13.25 4.53
CA GLU A 119 8.65 -13.76 3.22
C GLU A 119 9.00 -12.77 2.11
N THR A 120 9.48 -13.26 0.98
CA THR A 120 9.72 -12.43 -0.21
C THR A 120 8.38 -12.09 -0.86
N LEU A 121 8.03 -10.80 -0.87
CA LEU A 121 6.82 -10.33 -1.53
C LEU A 121 7.09 -9.98 -3.00
N PRO A 122 6.06 -10.02 -3.86
CA PRO A 122 6.17 -9.63 -5.27
C PRO A 122 6.83 -8.26 -5.43
N GLY A 123 7.59 -8.10 -6.52
CA GLY A 123 8.25 -6.83 -6.81
C GLY A 123 9.44 -6.50 -5.91
N GLY A 124 9.93 -7.44 -5.09
CA GLY A 124 11.07 -7.23 -4.19
C GLY A 124 10.73 -6.35 -2.99
N VAL A 125 9.45 -6.24 -2.64
CA VAL A 125 9.00 -5.48 -1.47
C VAL A 125 9.40 -6.22 -0.19
N GLY A 126 10.07 -5.51 0.73
CA GLY A 126 10.35 -6.00 2.07
C GLY A 126 9.20 -5.69 3.03
N ALA A 127 8.74 -6.67 3.80
CA ALA A 127 7.74 -6.45 4.85
C ALA A 127 8.36 -6.49 6.24
N HIS A 128 8.10 -5.44 7.03
CA HIS A 128 8.60 -5.27 8.39
C HIS A 128 7.44 -5.33 9.38
N VAL A 129 7.67 -6.02 10.50
CA VAL A 129 6.69 -6.10 11.59
C VAL A 129 6.67 -4.79 12.36
N VAL A 130 5.53 -4.08 12.30
CA VAL A 130 5.26 -2.95 13.18
C VAL A 130 4.49 -3.45 14.38
N ARG A 131 5.12 -3.37 15.55
CA ARG A 131 4.50 -3.75 16.83
C ARG A 131 3.53 -2.65 17.27
N SER A 132 2.28 -2.77 16.83
CA SER A 132 1.15 -1.94 17.25
C SER A 132 0.03 -2.82 17.84
N ALA A 133 -0.93 -2.20 18.52
CA ALA A 133 -2.18 -2.88 18.87
C ALA A 133 -2.89 -3.31 17.57
N GLY A 134 -2.94 -4.62 17.32
CA GLY A 134 -3.49 -5.19 16.09
C GLY A 134 -2.47 -5.80 15.14
N GLY A 135 -1.19 -5.42 15.24
CA GLY A 135 -0.12 -5.86 14.33
C GLY A 135 -0.26 -5.23 12.92
N GLU A 136 0.80 -4.56 12.47
CA GLU A 136 0.84 -3.91 11.16
C GLU A 136 2.10 -4.30 10.37
N ALA A 137 2.02 -4.22 9.05
CA ALA A 137 3.15 -4.26 8.16
C ALA A 137 3.57 -2.84 7.75
N ALA A 138 4.88 -2.63 7.73
CA ALA A 138 5.50 -1.55 6.97
C ALA A 138 6.20 -2.16 5.76
N TYR A 139 6.00 -1.60 4.58
CA TYR A 139 6.55 -2.10 3.33
C TYR A 139 7.68 -1.22 2.84
N GLU A 140 8.87 -1.76 2.82
CA GLU A 140 10.02 -1.13 2.21
C GLU A 140 10.00 -1.41 0.71
N LEU A 141 9.95 -0.34 -0.08
CA LEU A 141 9.94 -0.43 -1.53
C LEU A 141 11.37 -0.66 -2.07
N PRO A 142 11.52 -1.33 -3.22
CA PRO A 142 12.82 -1.63 -3.81
C PRO A 142 13.75 -0.42 -3.90
N GLY A 143 15.04 -0.65 -3.63
CA GLY A 143 16.06 0.40 -3.69
C GLY A 143 15.97 1.46 -2.58
N GLY A 144 15.14 1.26 -1.55
CA GLY A 144 14.98 2.23 -0.45
C GLY A 144 14.13 3.46 -0.83
N ALA A 145 13.39 3.39 -1.94
CA ALA A 145 12.63 4.52 -2.48
C ALA A 145 11.59 5.09 -1.50
N ALA A 146 10.92 4.22 -0.73
CA ALA A 146 9.97 4.62 0.29
C ALA A 146 9.68 3.50 1.29
N LEU A 147 9.08 3.88 2.42
CA LEU A 147 8.43 2.98 3.38
C LEU A 147 6.94 3.29 3.42
N VAL A 148 6.10 2.35 2.95
CA VAL A 148 4.64 2.44 3.07
C VAL A 148 4.24 1.94 4.44
N VAL A 149 3.48 2.72 5.19
CA VAL A 149 3.07 2.37 6.56
C VAL A 149 1.57 2.53 6.73
N GLY A 150 1.00 1.72 7.61
CA GLY A 150 -0.40 1.79 8.00
C GLY A 150 -0.67 2.98 8.92
N ASP A 151 -1.30 2.70 10.06
CA ASP A 151 -1.64 3.71 11.06
C ASP A 151 -0.46 4.05 11.96
N VAL A 152 0.49 3.12 12.09
CA VAL A 152 1.67 3.28 12.95
C VAL A 152 2.93 3.42 12.12
N VAL A 153 3.61 4.54 12.33
CA VAL A 153 4.97 4.75 11.84
C VAL A 153 5.93 4.00 12.77
N PRO A 154 6.75 3.06 12.26
CA PRO A 154 7.72 2.38 13.09
C PRO A 154 8.80 3.35 13.61
N PRO A 155 9.41 3.07 14.77
CA PRO A 155 10.53 3.85 15.26
C PRO A 155 11.71 3.80 14.28
N ARG A 156 12.56 4.83 14.31
CA ARG A 156 13.78 4.90 13.47
C ARG A 156 14.64 3.65 13.69
N GLY A 157 15.17 3.08 12.59
CA GLY A 157 16.05 1.91 12.61
C GLY A 157 15.31 0.56 12.68
N ALA A 158 13.98 0.55 12.58
CA ALA A 158 13.20 -0.70 12.49
C ALA A 158 13.28 -1.39 11.13
N THR A 159 13.76 -0.69 10.08
CA THR A 159 14.04 -1.26 8.77
C THR A 159 15.49 -1.73 8.68
N SER A 160 15.76 -2.72 7.83
CA SER A 160 17.05 -3.39 7.69
C SER A 160 18.11 -2.49 7.06
N GLY A 161 18.69 -1.55 7.80
CA GLY A 161 19.90 -0.80 7.43
C GLY A 161 19.81 0.08 6.16
N SER A 162 18.66 0.13 5.50
CA SER A 162 18.42 0.91 4.30
C SER A 162 18.09 2.36 4.63
N THR A 163 18.61 3.27 3.80
CA THR A 163 18.27 4.69 3.87
C THR A 163 16.94 4.87 3.14
N VAL A 164 15.83 4.72 3.85
CA VAL A 164 14.49 5.02 3.31
C VAL A 164 14.40 6.50 2.99
N GLU A 165 14.14 6.89 1.75
CA GLU A 165 14.07 8.32 1.41
C GLU A 165 12.84 9.02 2.03
N ARG A 166 11.69 8.33 2.05
CA ARG A 166 10.41 8.90 2.46
C ARG A 166 9.49 7.87 3.11
N ILE A 167 8.63 8.32 4.01
CA ILE A 167 7.57 7.53 4.62
C ILE A 167 6.22 7.94 4.01
N LEU A 168 5.44 6.94 3.61
CA LEU A 168 4.14 7.08 2.98
C LEU A 168 3.07 6.49 3.91
N PRO A 169 2.48 7.31 4.81
CA PRO A 169 1.46 6.83 5.72
C PRO A 169 0.09 6.68 5.04
N ALA A 170 -0.72 5.76 5.57
CA ALA A 170 -2.12 5.57 5.19
C ALA A 170 -2.98 6.83 5.43
N HIS A 171 -2.52 7.73 6.31
CA HIS A 171 -3.16 8.99 6.65
C HIS A 171 -2.16 10.15 6.71
N GLY A 172 -2.55 11.33 6.22
CA GLY A 172 -1.71 12.53 6.24
C GLY A 172 -0.75 12.66 5.04
N PRO A 173 0.14 13.67 5.00
CA PRO A 173 1.11 13.85 3.92
C PRO A 173 2.32 12.91 4.05
N PRO A 174 3.03 12.62 2.93
CA PRO A 174 4.36 12.01 2.98
C PRO A 174 5.33 12.86 3.81
N PHE A 175 6.33 12.23 4.41
CA PHE A 175 7.43 12.95 5.07
C PHE A 175 8.77 12.26 4.83
N ALA A 176 9.82 13.06 4.62
CA ALA A 176 11.17 12.55 4.44
C ALA A 176 11.69 11.93 5.73
N THR A 177 12.47 10.86 5.62
CA THR A 177 13.33 10.51 6.76
C THR A 177 14.52 11.46 6.72
N MET A 178 14.82 12.13 7.84
CA MET A 178 16.05 12.92 7.89
C MET A 178 17.22 11.93 7.80
N VAL A 179 17.83 11.83 6.63
CA VAL A 179 19.14 11.19 6.46
C VAL A 179 20.10 11.96 7.36
N SER A 180 20.56 11.34 8.45
CA SER A 180 21.73 11.91 9.14
C SER A 180 22.90 11.73 8.19
N ALA A 181 23.32 12.83 7.57
CA ALA A 181 24.64 12.94 7.00
C ALA A 181 25.65 12.89 8.17
N THR A 182 25.92 11.70 8.71
CA THR A 182 27.18 11.51 9.43
C THR A 182 28.24 11.43 8.35
N GLY A 183 28.92 12.57 8.17
CA GLY A 183 30.02 12.75 7.25
C GLY A 183 31.11 11.70 7.45
N SER A 184 31.73 11.38 6.33
CA SER A 184 33.03 10.70 6.25
C SER A 184 34.12 11.46 6.98
#